data_AF-A0A2V7XC58-F1
#
_entry.id   AF-A0A2V7XC58-F1
#
_cell.length_a   1.000
_cell.length_b   1.000
_cell.length_c   1.000
_cell.angle_alpha   90.00
_cell.angle_beta   90.00
_cell.angle_gamma   90.00
#
_symmetry.space_group_name_H-M   'P 1'
#
loop_
_entity.id
_entity.type
_entity.pdbx_description
1 polymer ?
#
loop_
_entity_poly.entity_id
_entity_poly.type
_entity_poly.pdbx_seq_one_letter_code
_entity_poly.pdbx_strand_id
1 'polypeptide(L)'
;MIVRIPAVRKKALILVAIGLGVVAAGGLTYYQLLKAGFVHYGKYDHRDRGSLRVGGQAPDLDLTMYDGSSVRLSQLWGGAQPVFVVFGSCT
;
A
#
# COMPACT_ATOMS: atom_id res chain seq x y z
N MET A 1 -15.29 -43.95 -21.01
CA MET A 1 -16.17 -44.09 -19.83
C MET A 1 -16.75 -42.70 -19.53
N ILE A 2 -18.01 -42.44 -19.86
CA ILE A 2 -18.63 -41.10 -19.68
C ILE A 2 -19.15 -41.02 -18.25
N VAL A 3 -18.48 -40.24 -17.40
CA VAL A 3 -18.92 -40.02 -16.01
C VAL A 3 -20.16 -39.13 -16.04
N ARG A 4 -21.35 -39.74 -15.90
CA ARG A 4 -22.60 -39.00 -15.71
C ARG A 4 -22.66 -38.47 -14.29
N ILE A 5 -22.26 -37.22 -14.10
CA ILE A 5 -22.40 -36.52 -12.82
C ILE A 5 -23.90 -36.26 -12.59
N PRO A 6 -24.51 -36.74 -11.49
CA PRO A 6 -25.92 -36.50 -11.21
C PRO A 6 -26.20 -34.99 -11.10
N ALA A 7 -27.36 -34.56 -11.59
CA ALA A 7 -27.70 -33.14 -11.74
C ALA A 7 -27.51 -32.31 -10.45
N VAL A 8 -27.73 -32.92 -9.28
CA VAL A 8 -27.52 -32.30 -7.96
C VAL A 8 -26.05 -31.99 -7.70
N ARG A 9 -25.12 -32.91 -8.04
CA ARG A 9 -23.67 -32.69 -7.90
C ARG A 9 -23.15 -31.64 -8.88
N LYS A 10 -23.71 -31.60 -10.10
CA LYS A 10 -23.37 -30.55 -11.09
C LYS A 10 -23.79 -29.16 -10.60
N LYS A 11 -25.00 -29.02 -10.05
CA LYS A 11 -25.47 -27.76 -9.45
C LYS A 11 -24.62 -27.32 -8.26
N ALA A 12 -24.25 -28.26 -7.38
CA ALA A 12 -23.38 -27.97 -6.25
C ALA A 12 -22.00 -27.46 -6.68
N LEU A 13 -21.37 -28.09 -7.68
CA LEU A 13 -20.08 -27.65 -8.21
C LEU A 13 -20.15 -26.25 -8.85
N ILE A 14 -21.23 -25.94 -9.56
CA ILE A 14 -21.44 -24.61 -10.15
C ILE A 14 -21.56 -23.56 -9.03
N LEU A 15 -22.31 -23.83 -7.98
CA LEU A 15 -22.46 -22.90 -6.85
C LEU A 15 -21.13 -22.66 -6.13
N VAL A 16 -20.34 -23.72 -5.92
CA VAL A 16 -18.99 -23.58 -5.33
C VAL A 16 -18.08 -22.75 -6.22
N ALA A 17 -18.09 -22.99 -7.54
CA ALA A 17 -17.28 -22.22 -8.48
C ALA A 17 -17.67 -20.73 -8.51
N ILE A 18 -18.97 -20.42 -8.48
CA ILE A 18 -19.47 -19.05 -8.39
C ILE A 18 -19.06 -18.42 -7.06
N GLY A 19 -19.23 -19.13 -5.95
CA GLY A 19 -18.85 -18.64 -4.62
C GLY A 19 -17.36 -18.30 -4.54
N LEU A 20 -16.50 -19.18 -5.03
CA LEU A 20 -15.06 -18.94 -5.12
C LEU A 20 -14.73 -17.74 -6.01
N GLY A 21 -15.41 -17.59 -7.15
CA GLY A 21 -15.23 -16.45 -8.03
C GLY A 21 -15.58 -15.12 -7.36
N VAL A 22 -16.69 -15.06 -6.63
CA VAL A 22 -17.12 -13.86 -5.89
C VAL A 22 -16.13 -13.52 -4.77
N VAL A 23 -15.67 -14.51 -4.00
CA VAL A 23 -14.70 -14.29 -2.92
C VAL A 23 -13.36 -13.81 -3.48
N ALA A 24 -12.87 -14.42 -4.57
CA ALA A 24 -11.62 -14.01 -5.21
C ALA A 24 -11.71 -12.59 -5.77
N ALA A 25 -12.81 -12.25 -6.46
CA ALA A 25 -13.05 -10.91 -6.98
C ALA A 25 -13.16 -9.87 -5.85
N GLY A 26 -13.91 -10.17 -4.79
CA GLY A 26 -14.06 -9.32 -3.61
C GLY A 26 -12.74 -9.09 -2.85
N GLY A 27 -11.92 -10.14 -2.73
CA GLY A 27 -10.59 -10.03 -2.11
C GLY A 27 -9.63 -9.15 -2.92
N LEU A 28 -9.61 -9.31 -4.25
CA LEU A 28 -8.78 -8.49 -5.13
C LEU A 28 -9.21 -7.01 -5.12
N THR A 29 -10.52 -6.73 -5.18
CA THR A 29 -11.02 -5.35 -5.12
C THR A 29 -10.73 -4.72 -3.76
N TYR A 30 -10.94 -5.45 -2.66
CA TYR A 30 -10.59 -4.98 -1.32
C TYR A 30 -9.10 -4.63 -1.20
N TYR A 31 -8.21 -5.49 -1.69
CA TYR A 31 -6.77 -5.23 -1.69
C TYR A 31 -6.39 -4.00 -2.52
N GLN A 32 -7.02 -3.80 -3.68
CA GLN A 32 -6.79 -2.62 -4.51
C GLN A 32 -7.30 -1.34 -3.83
N LEU A 33 -8.45 -1.40 -3.14
CA LEU A 33 -9.00 -0.27 -2.38
C LEU A 33 -8.12 0.09 -1.18
N LEU A 34 -7.55 -0.89 -0.50
CA LEU A 34 -6.53 -0.67 0.54
C LEU A 34 -5.28 0.02 -0.02
N LYS A 35 -4.75 -0.46 -1.15
CA LYS A 35 -3.57 0.14 -1.81
C LYS A 35 -3.84 1.54 -2.34
N ALA A 36 -5.06 1.80 -2.77
CA ALA A 36 -5.50 3.13 -3.21
C ALA A 36 -5.75 4.09 -2.04
N GLY A 37 -5.81 3.59 -0.79
CA GLY A 37 -6.10 4.40 0.39
C GLY A 37 -7.57 4.73 0.55
N PHE A 38 -8.49 4.00 -0.10
CA PHE A 38 -9.94 4.18 0.11
C PHE A 38 -10.43 3.47 1.38
N VAL A 39 -9.74 2.40 1.79
CA VAL A 39 -10.04 1.63 3.00
C VAL A 39 -8.86 1.78 3.96
N HIS A 40 -9.15 2.15 5.20
CA HIS A 40 -8.15 2.41 6.25
C HIS A 40 -8.28 1.37 7.37
N TYR A 41 -7.15 0.80 7.82
CA TYR A 41 -7.14 -0.16 8.92
C TYR A 41 -7.11 0.57 10.26
N GLY A 42 -8.30 0.88 10.78
CA GLY A 42 -8.46 1.40 12.13
C GLY A 42 -8.33 2.92 12.24
N LYS A 43 -8.70 3.43 13.42
CA LYS A 43 -8.79 4.86 13.74
C LYS A 43 -7.45 5.61 13.67
N TYR A 44 -6.32 4.90 13.59
CA TYR A 44 -4.98 5.45 13.75
C TYR A 44 -4.00 5.12 12.59
N ASP A 45 -4.33 4.18 11.69
CA ASP A 45 -3.51 3.90 10.48
C ASP A 45 -4.07 4.71 9.29
N HIS A 46 -3.74 6.00 9.28
CA HIS A 46 -4.00 6.88 8.15
C HIS A 46 -2.83 6.81 7.19
N ARG A 47 -2.97 6.02 6.11
CA ARG A 47 -2.00 5.97 5.01
C ARG A 47 -2.43 6.94 3.91
N ASP A 48 -2.40 8.21 4.24
CA ASP A 48 -2.65 9.26 3.28
C ASP A 48 -1.49 9.32 2.29
N ARG A 49 -1.82 9.30 0.99
CA ARG A 49 -0.81 9.53 -0.03
C ARG A 49 -0.31 10.96 0.10
N GLY A 50 0.96 11.11 0.47
CA GLY A 50 1.64 12.40 0.45
C GLY A 50 1.65 13.03 -0.94
N SER A 51 1.90 14.33 -1.01
CA SER A 51 1.92 15.12 -2.25
C SER A 51 3.24 15.00 -3.04
N LEU A 52 4.23 14.29 -2.51
CA LEU A 52 5.54 14.11 -3.13
C LEU A 52 5.46 13.23 -4.37
N ARG A 53 6.22 13.60 -5.41
CA ARG A 53 6.24 12.92 -6.72
C ARG A 53 7.67 12.55 -7.10
N VAL A 54 7.85 11.38 -7.70
CA VAL A 54 9.15 10.95 -8.26
C VAL A 54 9.59 11.92 -9.36
N GLY A 55 10.84 12.38 -9.30
CA GLY A 55 11.38 13.41 -10.20
C GLY A 55 10.96 14.85 -9.88
N GLY A 56 10.09 15.05 -8.89
CA GLY A 56 9.75 16.37 -8.37
C GLY A 56 10.86 16.93 -7.48
N GLN A 57 10.82 18.25 -7.24
CA GLN A 57 11.72 18.89 -6.30
C GLN A 57 11.44 18.38 -4.88
N ALA A 58 12.49 17.94 -4.17
CA ALA A 58 12.38 17.60 -2.77
C ALA A 58 12.12 18.87 -1.93
N PRO A 59 11.21 18.82 -0.94
CA PRO A 59 10.95 19.94 -0.05
C PRO A 59 12.19 20.25 0.80
N ASP A 60 12.42 21.53 1.04
CA ASP A 60 13.56 21.98 1.82
C ASP A 60 13.18 22.19 3.30
N LEU A 61 13.21 21.08 4.03
CA LEU A 61 12.77 20.97 5.43
C LEU A 61 13.88 21.42 6.40
N ASP A 62 13.48 22.04 7.51
CA ASP A 62 14.37 22.21 8.66
C ASP A 62 14.34 20.92 9.49
N LEU A 63 15.51 20.29 9.64
CA LEU A 63 15.71 19.06 10.38
C LEU A 63 16.40 19.36 11.72
N THR A 64 16.03 18.62 12.75
CA THR A 64 16.72 18.64 14.04
C THR A 64 17.76 17.53 14.07
N MET A 65 19.01 17.90 14.32
CA MET A 65 20.14 16.99 14.46
C MET A 65 20.15 16.34 15.85
N TYR A 66 20.96 15.30 16.03
CA TYR A 66 21.08 14.58 17.30
C TYR A 66 21.54 15.46 18.47
N ASP A 67 22.26 16.54 18.19
CA ASP A 67 22.72 17.53 19.17
C ASP A 67 21.69 18.64 19.45
N GLY A 68 20.50 18.56 18.84
CA GLY A 68 19.45 19.58 18.95
C GLY A 68 19.65 20.79 18.03
N SER A 69 20.73 20.85 17.26
CA SER A 69 20.91 21.90 16.24
C SER A 69 19.94 21.72 15.08
N SER A 70 19.67 22.81 14.36
CA SER A 70 18.85 22.78 13.15
C SER A 70 19.73 22.77 11.90
N VAL A 71 19.40 21.91 10.94
CA VAL A 71 20.04 21.86 9.62
C VAL A 71 18.97 21.88 8.54
N ARG A 72 19.24 22.59 7.45
CA ARG A 72 18.32 22.62 6.31
C ARG A 72 18.63 21.46 5.38
N LEU A 73 17.59 20.71 4.97
CA LEU A 73 17.75 19.46 4.23
C LEU A 73 18.53 19.65 2.92
N SER A 74 18.38 20.79 2.23
CA SER A 74 19.15 21.12 1.04
C SER A 74 20.67 21.18 1.25
N GLN A 75 21.10 21.47 2.48
CA GLN A 75 22.52 21.52 2.83
C GLN A 75 23.16 20.13 2.86
N LEU A 76 22.35 19.07 3.00
CA LEU A 76 22.84 17.68 3.06
C LEU A 76 23.11 17.08 1.67
N TRP A 77 22.42 17.53 0.62
CA TRP A 77 22.61 17.02 -0.75
C TRP A 77 23.30 18.00 -1.70
N GLY A 78 23.91 19.07 -1.18
CA GLY A 78 24.58 20.11 -1.99
C GLY A 78 25.82 19.65 -2.78
N GLY A 79 26.09 18.34 -2.85
CA GLY A 79 27.21 17.74 -3.59
C GLY A 79 26.77 16.75 -4.68
N ALA A 80 27.73 16.00 -5.24
CA ALA A 80 27.48 15.06 -6.34
C ALA A 80 26.89 13.70 -5.91
N GLN A 81 26.69 13.47 -4.61
CA GLN A 81 26.29 12.17 -4.08
C GLN A 81 24.78 12.12 -3.77
N PRO A 82 24.09 11.02 -4.09
CA PRO A 82 22.68 10.85 -3.76
C PRO A 82 22.50 10.73 -2.23
N VAL A 83 21.47 11.39 -1.71
CA VAL A 83 21.10 11.36 -0.29
C VAL A 83 19.82 10.54 -0.12
N PHE A 84 19.83 9.62 0.84
CA PHE A 84 18.66 8.85 1.24
C PHE A 84 18.16 9.35 2.59
N VAL A 85 16.88 9.71 2.66
CA VAL A 85 16.23 10.20 3.88
C VAL A 85 15.27 9.13 4.39
N VAL A 86 15.42 8.76 5.67
CA VAL A 86 14.57 7.76 6.34
C VAL A 86 13.81 8.45 7.46
N PHE A 87 12.49 8.57 7.30
CA PHE A 87 11.61 9.06 8.36
C PHE A 87 11.11 7.88 9.20
N GLY A 88 11.29 7.97 10.52
CA GLY A 88 10.81 6.96 11.45
C GLY A 88 10.93 7.41 12.89
N SER A 89 10.27 6.68 13.78
CA SER A 89 10.37 6.83 15.22
C SER A 89 10.60 5.45 15.84
N CYS A 90 11.24 5.41 17.01
CA CYS A 90 11.22 4.20 17.83
C CYS A 90 9.77 3.97 18.28
N THR A 91 9.17 2.86 17.87
CA THR A 91 7.87 2.39 18.36
C THR A 91 8.06 1.37 19.46
#